data_AF-A0A314YVU7-F1
#
_entry.id   AF-A0A314YVU7-F1
#
_cell.length_a   1.000
_cell.length_b   1.000
_cell.length_c   1.000
_cell.angle_alpha   90.00
_cell.angle_beta   90.00
_cell.angle_gamma   90.00
#
_symmetry.space_group_name_H-M   'P 1'
#
loop_
_entity.id
_entity.type
_entity.pdbx_description
1 polymer ?
#
loop_
_entity_poly.entity_id
_entity_poly.type
_entity_poly.pdbx_seq_one_letter_code
_entity_poly.pdbx_strand_id
1 'polypeptide(L)' 'MNPNLPSSTRPDEFPVVLKPSMEAMEIALRVAEVDPRRTLFLDDNVRNVAAGKAVGLRTVLVGKTVKSKEADYVLRT' A
#
# COMPACT_ATOMS: atom_id res chain seq x y z
N MET A 1 9.05 4.35 3.30
CA MET A 1 9.36 4.26 4.75
C MET A 1 8.84 5.53 5.39
N ASN A 2 8.29 5.49 6.61
CA ASN A 2 7.88 6.71 7.31
C ASN A 2 9.10 7.64 7.45
N PRO A 3 9.05 8.88 6.91
CA PRO A 3 10.23 9.75 6.83
C PRO A 3 10.70 10.24 8.19
N ASN A 4 9.89 10.08 9.24
CA ASN A 4 10.25 10.46 10.60
C ASN A 4 11.04 9.36 11.35
N LEU A 5 11.05 8.12 10.86
CA LEU A 5 11.75 7.01 11.52
C LEU A 5 13.26 7.25 11.70
N PRO A 6 14.00 7.83 10.72
CA PRO A 6 15.42 8.12 10.90
C PRO A 6 15.73 9.18 11.96
N SER A 7 14.76 10.05 12.28
CA SER A 7 14.91 11.10 13.31
C SER A 7 14.50 10.66 14.72
N SER A 8 14.16 9.38 14.90
CA SER A 8 13.73 8.84 16.20
C SER A 8 14.84 8.92 17.24
N THR A 9 14.58 9.59 18.35
CA THR A 9 15.45 9.67 19.54
C THR A 9 15.17 8.56 20.55
N ARG A 10 14.00 7.90 20.44
CA ARG A 10 13.61 6.72 21.23
C ARG A 10 12.99 5.63 20.35
N PRO A 11 13.02 4.34 20.74
CA PRO A 11 12.50 3.25 19.92
C PRO A 11 11.00 3.29 19.60
N ASP A 12 10.22 4.03 20.39
CA ASP A 12 8.75 4.09 20.34
C ASP A 12 8.21 5.47 19.95
N GLU A 13 9.09 6.41 19.59
CA GLU A 13 8.71 7.79 19.28
C GLU A 13 7.85 7.88 18.01
N PHE A 14 8.12 7.04 17.01
CA PHE A 14 7.30 6.92 15.81
C PHE A 14 6.85 5.46 15.64
N PRO A 15 5.54 5.19 15.64
CA PRO A 15 5.05 3.84 15.44
C PRO A 15 5.40 3.32 14.04
N VAL A 16 5.79 2.05 13.97
CA VAL A 16 5.93 1.35 12.69
C VAL A 16 4.54 0.96 12.21
N VAL A 17 4.05 1.68 11.20
CA VAL A 17 2.75 1.41 10.58
C VAL A 17 2.95 0.59 9.31
N LEU A 18 2.27 -0.55 9.23
CA LEU A 18 2.38 -1.50 8.12
C LEU A 18 1.04 -1.64 7.39
N LYS A 19 1.10 -2.07 6.13
CA LYS A 19 -0.07 -2.59 5.41
C LYS A 19 -0.73 -3.72 6.25
N PRO A 20 -2.08 -3.81 6.30
CA PRO A 20 -3.04 -3.12 5.45
C PRO A 20 -3.54 -1.77 6.01
N SER A 21 -2.82 -1.12 6.93
CA SER A 21 -3.22 0.22 7.40
C SER A 21 -3.26 1.21 6.23
N MET A 22 -4.34 2.00 6.14
CA MET A 22 -4.45 3.09 5.17
C MET A 22 -3.35 4.14 5.39
N GLU A 23 -3.00 4.41 6.65
CA GLU A 23 -1.93 5.35 7.00
C GLU A 23 -0.58 4.91 6.41
N ALA A 24 -0.27 3.61 6.40
CA ALA A 24 0.95 3.10 5.76
C ALA A 24 0.97 3.41 4.26
N MET A 25 -0.19 3.30 3.59
CA MET A 25 -0.33 3.60 2.16
C MET A 25 -0.23 5.11 1.87
N GLU A 26 -0.84 5.95 2.71
CA GLU A 26 -0.76 7.41 2.60
C GLU A 26 0.66 7.93 2.85
N ILE A 27 1.37 7.38 3.83
CA ILE A 27 2.79 7.67 4.06
C ILE A 27 3.60 7.31 2.82
N ALA A 28 3.37 6.13 2.22
CA ALA A 28 4.08 5.71 1.03
C ALA A 28 3.82 6.65 -0.17
N LEU A 29 2.57 7.04 -0.40
CA LEU A 29 2.18 7.98 -1.46
C LEU A 29 2.83 9.35 -1.28
N ARG A 30 2.80 9.89 -0.05
CA ARG A 30 3.41 11.18 0.28
C ARG A 30 4.92 11.18 0.10
N VAL A 31 5.60 10.11 0.50
CA VAL A 31 7.06 9.98 0.32
C VAL A 31 7.45 9.76 -1.14
N ALA A 32 6.60 9.08 -1.92
CA ALA A 32 6.87 8.81 -3.33
C ALA A 32 6.50 9.97 -4.26
N GLU A 33 5.70 10.94 -3.79
CA GLU A 33 5.24 12.12 -4.58
C GLU A 33 4.54 11.74 -5.90
N VAL A 34 3.70 10.70 -5.87
CA VAL A 34 2.99 10.18 -7.05
C VAL A 34 1.48 10.44 -6.99
N ASP A 35 0.83 10.61 -8.15
CA ASP A 35 -0.65 10.62 -8.24
C ASP A 35 -1.18 9.19 -8.05
N PRO A 36 -1.96 8.89 -6.99
CA PRO A 36 -2.49 7.55 -6.73
C PRO A 36 -3.27 6.99 -7.92
N ARG A 37 -4.03 7.83 -8.63
CA ARG A 37 -4.90 7.40 -9.74
C ARG A 37 -4.13 7.00 -10.99
N ARG A 38 -2.83 7.33 -11.04
CA ARG A 38 -1.89 6.98 -12.12
C ARG A 38 -0.82 5.99 -11.66
N THR A 39 -0.94 5.45 -10.45
CA THR A 39 0.05 4.56 -9.85
C THR A 39 -0.53 3.15 -9.70
N LEU A 40 0.25 2.14 -10.11
CA LEU A 40 -0.08 0.73 -9.94
C LEU A 40 0.48 0.20 -8.62
N PHE A 41 -0.36 -0.51 -7.87
CA PHE A 41 0.00 -1.20 -6.65
C PHE A 41 -0.18 -2.72 -6.82
N LEU A 42 0.91 -3.48 -6.66
CA LEU A 42 0.96 -4.93 -6.82
C LEU A 42 1.17 -5.59 -5.46
N ASP A 43 0.30 -6.52 -5.09
CA ASP A 43 0.44 -7.30 -3.85
C ASP A 43 -0.26 -8.66 -3.98
N ASP A 44 0.23 -9.68 -3.30
CA ASP A 44 -0.35 -11.03 -3.30
C ASP A 44 -1.41 -11.23 -2.20
N ASN A 45 -1.53 -10.26 -1.29
CA ASN A 45 -2.51 -10.25 -0.22
C ASN A 45 -3.68 -9.31 -0.50
N VAL A 46 -4.89 -9.88 -0.50
CA VAL A 46 -6.15 -9.13 -0.76
C VAL A 46 -6.35 -7.97 0.21
N ARG A 47 -5.92 -8.07 1.47
CA ARG A 47 -6.10 -6.98 2.45
C ARG A 47 -5.19 -5.79 2.13
N ASN A 48 -3.98 -6.04 1.64
CA ASN A 48 -3.07 -4.98 1.23
C ASN A 48 -3.59 -4.31 -0.04
N VAL A 49 -4.08 -5.10 -1.01
CA VAL A 49 -4.76 -4.62 -2.21
C VAL A 49 -5.95 -3.73 -1.86
N ALA A 50 -6.79 -4.12 -0.91
CA ALA A 50 -7.90 -3.32 -0.44
C ALA A 50 -7.46 -1.97 0.13
N ALA A 51 -6.42 -1.96 0.97
CA ALA A 51 -5.86 -0.73 1.53
C ALA A 51 -5.32 0.20 0.43
N GLY A 52 -4.63 -0.33 -0.56
CA GLY A 52 -4.16 0.44 -1.71
C GLY A 52 -5.31 1.05 -2.52
N LYS A 53 -6.36 0.27 -2.76
CA LYS A 53 -7.55 0.76 -3.48
C LYS A 53 -8.27 1.86 -2.71
N ALA A 54 -8.35 1.75 -1.38
CA ALA A 54 -8.99 2.76 -0.53
C ALA A 54 -8.32 4.13 -0.61
N VAL A 55 -7.00 4.19 -0.89
CA VAL A 55 -6.25 5.44 -1.08
C VAL A 55 -6.16 5.88 -2.55
N GLY A 56 -6.94 5.24 -3.44
CA GLY A 56 -7.06 5.63 -4.85
C GLY A 56 -6.02 5.03 -5.81
N LEU A 57 -5.22 4.06 -5.36
CA LEU A 57 -4.29 3.33 -6.23
C LEU A 57 -5.03 2.42 -7.20
N ARG A 58 -4.47 2.22 -8.39
CA ARG A 58 -4.89 1.12 -9.28
C ARG A 58 -4.26 -0.16 -8.81
N THR A 59 -5.05 -1.21 -8.57
CA THR A 59 -4.56 -2.38 -7.84
C THR A 59 -4.48 -3.64 -8.69
N VAL A 60 -3.45 -4.44 -8.43
CA VAL A 60 -3.21 -5.74 -9.07
C VAL A 60 -3.01 -6.79 -7.98
N LEU A 61 -3.85 -7.82 -7.99
CA LEU A 61 -3.66 -9.01 -7.17
C LEU A 61 -2.78 -10.02 -7.94
N VAL A 62 -1.57 -10.25 -7.45
CA VAL A 62 -0.59 -11.15 -8.10
C VAL A 62 -0.66 -12.57 -7.53
N GLY A 63 -0.39 -13.58 -8.37
CA GLY A 63 -0.32 -14.99 -7.95
C GLY A 63 -1.68 -15.63 -7.61
N LYS A 64 -2.78 -15.01 -8.04
CA LYS A 64 -4.14 -15.52 -7.85
C LYS A 64 -4.82 -15.74 -9.19
N THR A 65 -5.77 -16.66 -9.23
CA THR A 65 -6.58 -16.97 -10.42
C THR A 65 -7.92 -16.24 -10.44
N VAL A 66 -8.43 -15.84 -9.28
CA VAL A 66 -9.73 -15.19 -9.12
C VAL A 66 -9.55 -13.72 -8.70
N LYS A 67 -10.30 -12.85 -9.36
CA LYS A 67 -10.35 -11.42 -9.06
C LYS A 67 -11.15 -11.17 -7.79
N SER A 68 -10.57 -10.42 -6.85
CA SER A 68 -11.31 -9.86 -5.72
C SER A 68 -11.95 -8.53 -6.11
N LYS A 69 -13.00 -8.07 -5.40
CA LYS A 69 -13.64 -6.76 -5.69
C LYS A 69 -12.65 -5.60 -5.50
N GLU A 70 -11.67 -5.83 -4.65
CA GLU A 70 -10.66 -4.90 -4.21
C GLU A 70 -9.48 -4.79 -5.20
N ALA A 71 -9.37 -5.71 -6.16
CA ALA A 71 -8.37 -5.69 -7.21
C ALA A 71 -8.95 -5.14 -8.52
N ASP A 72 -8.25 -4.23 -9.21
CA ASP A 72 -8.64 -3.80 -10.56
C ASP A 72 -8.20 -4.82 -11.61
N TYR A 73 -7.04 -5.45 -11.39
CA TYR A 73 -6.47 -6.49 -12.25
C TYR A 73 -6.03 -7.70 -11.44
N VAL A 74 -5.87 -8.82 -12.13
CA VAL A 74 -5.27 -10.04 -11.58
C VAL A 74 -4.16 -10.47 -12.50
N LEU A 75 -2.98 -10.74 -11.93
CA LEU A 75 -1.87 -11.35 -12.65
C LEU A 75 -1.72 -12.79 -12.17
N ARG A 76 -1.88 -13.72 -13.11
CA ARG A 76 -1.64 -15.14 -12.91
C ARG A 76 -0.15 -15.44 -13.13
N THR A 77 0.40 -16.32 -12.30
CA THR A 77 1.73 -16.91 -12.43
C THR A 77 1.61 -18.36 -12.85
#